data_AF-A0A6P1W657-F1
#
_entry.id   AF-A0A6P1W657-F1
#
_cell.length_a   1.000
_cell.length_b   1.000
_cell.length_c   1.000
_cell.angle_alpha   90.00
_cell.angle_beta   90.00
_cell.angle_gamma   90.00
#
_symmetry.space_group_name_H-M   'P 1'
#
loop_
_entity.id
_entity.type
_entity.pdbx_description
1 polymer ?
#
loop_
_entity_poly.entity_id
_entity_poly.type
_entity_poly.pdbx_seq_one_letter_code
_entity_poly.pdbx_strand_id
1 'polypeptide(L)'
;MNELLDHYATLTELKMETGLSFDNASKWAWTELGSEKGLQKIQTNYERSTKNQLIIRHLWILKSYFRWPTIILTLACALLVYQLSELMTNQIASIAFVIILFTPGLALLYTFMGWGIEHTNRQKLAWRYLSRYANLPVAIICTLDLFSDNLWAEYLIAYPIFMAFFCISFLLVSASLIQLARENFHYKSA
;
A
#
# COMPACT_ATOMS: atom_id res chain seq x y z
N MET A 1 -4.59 -13.94 14.15
CA MET A 1 -4.71 -13.73 15.61
C MET A 1 -5.35 -14.95 16.26
N ASN A 2 -6.33 -15.56 15.60
CA ASN A 2 -6.90 -16.85 16.04
C ASN A 2 -5.85 -17.95 16.17
N GLU A 3 -4.92 -18.10 15.22
CA GLU A 3 -3.87 -19.14 15.28
C GLU A 3 -3.00 -19.13 16.55
N LEU A 4 -2.64 -17.95 17.07
CA LEU A 4 -1.79 -17.84 18.26
C LEU A 4 -2.60 -18.10 19.55
N LEU A 5 -3.88 -17.73 19.53
CA LEU A 5 -4.83 -18.02 20.59
C LEU A 5 -5.20 -19.50 20.62
N ASP A 6 -5.40 -20.11 19.44
CA ASP A 6 -5.63 -21.54 19.26
C ASP A 6 -4.41 -22.31 19.74
N HIS A 7 -3.20 -21.91 19.34
CA HIS A 7 -1.97 -22.54 19.80
C HIS A 7 -1.75 -22.40 21.32
N TYR A 8 -2.12 -21.25 21.91
CA TYR A 8 -2.10 -21.07 23.36
C TYR A 8 -3.14 -21.96 24.07
N ALA A 9 -4.35 -22.06 23.52
CA ALA A 9 -5.42 -22.91 24.02
C ALA A 9 -5.02 -24.39 23.97
N THR A 10 -4.50 -24.86 22.83
CA THR A 10 -3.99 -26.23 22.65
C THR A 10 -2.86 -26.53 23.64
N LEU A 11 -1.89 -25.63 23.84
CA LEU A 11 -0.81 -25.84 24.82
C LEU A 11 -1.34 -25.92 26.26
N THR A 12 -2.37 -25.13 26.57
CA THR A 12 -3.00 -25.14 27.90
C THR A 12 -3.78 -26.44 28.13
N GLU A 13 -4.57 -26.88 27.16
CA GLU A 13 -5.32 -28.15 27.19
C GLU A 13 -4.39 -29.35 27.36
N LEU A 14 -3.32 -29.42 26.57
CA LEU A 14 -2.33 -30.50 26.60
C LEU A 14 -1.65 -30.61 27.98
N LYS A 15 -1.46 -29.49 28.69
CA LYS A 15 -0.95 -29.51 30.07
C LYS A 15 -2.01 -29.81 31.11
N MET A 16 -3.26 -29.43 30.89
CA MET A 16 -4.35 -29.86 31.77
C MET A 16 -4.56 -31.37 31.73
N GLU A 17 -4.36 -32.01 30.57
CA GLU A 17 -4.39 -33.48 30.44
C GLU A 17 -3.33 -34.19 31.31
N THR A 18 -2.23 -33.52 31.63
CA THR A 18 -1.20 -34.04 32.55
C THR A 18 -1.55 -33.91 34.03
N GLY A 19 -2.75 -33.41 34.36
CA GLY A 19 -3.24 -33.23 35.73
C GLY A 19 -2.87 -31.90 36.39
N LEU A 20 -2.30 -30.96 35.64
CA LEU A 20 -2.04 -29.60 36.13
C LEU A 20 -3.33 -28.78 36.18
N SER A 21 -3.49 -27.96 37.20
CA SER A 21 -4.59 -26.98 37.26
C SER A 21 -4.50 -25.97 36.12
N PHE A 22 -5.64 -25.46 35.67
CA PHE A 22 -5.72 -24.46 34.60
C PHE A 22 -4.78 -23.27 34.83
N ASP A 23 -4.70 -22.77 36.07
CA ASP A 23 -3.87 -21.60 36.41
C ASP A 23 -2.37 -21.86 36.26
N ASN A 24 -1.93 -23.11 36.48
CA ASN A 24 -0.54 -23.52 36.28
C ASN A 24 -0.25 -23.90 34.83
N ALA A 25 -1.22 -24.55 34.15
CA ALA A 25 -1.13 -24.91 32.74
C ALA A 25 -1.06 -23.68 31.83
N SER A 26 -1.86 -22.65 32.11
CA SER A 26 -1.87 -21.37 31.37
C SER A 26 -0.58 -20.58 31.56
N LYS A 27 -0.05 -20.49 32.78
CA LYS A 27 1.26 -19.88 33.05
C LYS A 27 2.38 -20.60 32.32
N TRP A 28 2.35 -21.94 32.30
CA TRP A 28 3.32 -22.74 31.56
C TRP A 28 3.22 -22.50 30.04
N ALA A 29 2.01 -22.52 29.47
CA ALA A 29 1.78 -22.22 28.06
C ALA A 29 2.25 -20.80 27.69
N TRP A 30 2.03 -19.82 28.57
CA TRP A 30 2.52 -18.45 28.40
C TRP A 30 4.06 -18.37 28.41
N THR A 31 4.74 -19.09 29.29
CA THR A 31 6.20 -19.17 29.29
C THR A 31 6.75 -19.90 28.08
N GLU A 32 6.08 -20.96 27.63
CA GLU A 32 6.49 -21.77 26.47
C GLU A 32 6.38 -20.98 25.15
N LEU A 33 5.39 -20.10 25.03
CA LEU A 33 5.29 -19.13 23.93
C LEU A 33 6.38 -18.03 23.97
N GLY A 34 7.32 -18.12 24.92
CA GLY A 34 8.44 -17.21 25.09
C GLY A 34 8.07 -15.94 25.86
N SER A 35 6.96 -15.94 26.60
CA SER A 35 6.43 -14.79 27.34
C SER A 35 6.22 -13.54 26.46
N GLU A 36 6.20 -12.35 27.04
CA GLU A 36 6.01 -11.08 26.31
C GLU A 36 7.04 -10.88 25.19
N LYS A 37 8.30 -11.28 25.40
CA LYS A 37 9.38 -11.17 24.39
C LYS A 37 9.16 -12.10 23.20
N GLY A 38 8.68 -13.32 23.44
CA GLY A 38 8.35 -14.30 22.39
C GLY A 38 7.15 -13.85 21.57
N LEU A 39 6.08 -13.40 22.24
CA LEU A 39 4.88 -12.87 21.59
C LEU A 39 5.22 -11.65 20.71
N GLN A 40 6.03 -10.73 21.22
CA GLN A 40 6.48 -9.55 20.47
C GLN A 40 7.33 -9.95 19.26
N LYS A 41 8.18 -10.98 19.38
CA LYS A 41 8.95 -11.52 18.25
C LYS A 41 8.05 -12.15 17.18
N ILE A 42 7.01 -12.89 17.58
CA ILE A 42 6.05 -13.47 16.64
C ILE A 42 5.25 -12.36 15.93
N GLN A 43 4.77 -11.36 16.66
CA GLN A 43 4.05 -10.23 16.09
C GLN A 43 4.93 -9.43 15.11
N THR A 44 6.17 -9.11 15.50
CA THR A 44 7.09 -8.37 14.61
C THR A 44 7.47 -9.18 13.36
N ASN A 45 7.66 -10.49 13.49
CA ASN A 45 7.87 -11.37 12.34
C ASN A 45 6.65 -11.43 11.42
N TYR A 46 5.45 -11.50 11.99
CA TYR A 46 4.19 -11.47 11.25
C TYR A 46 4.01 -10.15 10.49
N GLU A 47 4.27 -9.02 11.15
CA GLU A 47 4.24 -7.70 10.51
C GLU A 47 5.26 -7.60 9.38
N ARG A 48 6.49 -8.09 9.60
CA ARG A 48 7.54 -8.09 8.58
C ARG A 48 7.16 -8.96 7.38
N SER A 49 6.66 -10.17 7.62
CA SER A 49 6.22 -11.09 6.56
C SER A 49 5.06 -10.49 5.75
N THR A 50 4.05 -9.94 6.44
CA THR A 50 2.90 -9.29 5.79
C THR A 50 3.33 -8.08 4.96
N LYS A 51 4.23 -7.24 5.48
CA LYS A 51 4.81 -6.11 4.73
C LYS A 51 5.57 -6.59 3.48
N ASN A 52 6.37 -7.64 3.59
CA ASN A 52 7.10 -8.19 2.44
C ASN A 52 6.14 -8.74 1.37
N GLN A 53 5.08 -9.42 1.77
CA GLN A 53 4.05 -9.90 0.83
C GLN A 53 3.36 -8.74 0.10
N LEU A 54 3.02 -7.66 0.83
CA LEU A 54 2.46 -6.44 0.24
C LEU A 54 3.41 -5.79 -0.77
N ILE A 55 4.70 -5.66 -0.43
CA ILE A 55 5.72 -5.10 -1.32
C ILE A 55 5.86 -5.93 -2.59
N ILE A 56 6.03 -7.26 -2.44
CA ILE A 56 6.18 -8.17 -3.57
C ILE A 56 4.96 -8.11 -4.48
N ARG A 57 3.75 -8.06 -3.89
CA ARG A 57 2.51 -7.99 -4.66
C ARG A 57 2.36 -6.67 -5.39
N HIS A 58 2.67 -5.56 -4.71
CA HIS A 58 2.65 -4.22 -5.30
C HIS A 58 3.60 -4.11 -6.49
N LEU A 59 4.83 -4.62 -6.35
CA LEU A 59 5.81 -4.70 -7.45
C LEU A 59 5.33 -5.60 -8.59
N TRP A 60 4.67 -6.71 -8.28
CA TRP A 60 4.12 -7.59 -9.29
C TRP A 60 3.00 -6.92 -10.10
N ILE A 61 2.11 -6.19 -9.43
CA ILE A 61 1.07 -5.37 -10.09
C ILE A 61 1.71 -4.30 -10.96
N LEU A 62 2.69 -3.55 -10.45
CA LEU A 62 3.42 -2.55 -11.23
C LEU A 62 4.06 -3.16 -12.48
N LYS A 63 4.72 -4.31 -12.34
CA LYS A 63 5.33 -5.04 -13.46
C LYS A 63 4.28 -5.52 -14.47
N SER A 64 3.05 -5.78 -14.04
CA SER A 64 1.97 -6.24 -14.93
C SER A 64 1.55 -5.19 -15.95
N TYR A 65 1.69 -3.90 -15.64
CA TYR A 65 1.40 -2.81 -16.58
C TYR A 65 2.39 -2.72 -17.75
N PHE A 66 3.59 -3.29 -17.59
CA PHE A 66 4.62 -3.37 -18.63
C PHE A 66 4.65 -4.74 -19.32
N ARG A 67 3.69 -5.62 -19.04
CA ARG A 67 3.55 -6.91 -19.73
C ARG A 67 2.55 -6.80 -20.87
N TRP A 68 2.74 -7.66 -21.86
CA TRP A 68 1.75 -7.83 -22.93
C TRP A 68 0.44 -8.41 -22.36
N PRO A 69 -0.76 -7.94 -22.76
CA PRO A 69 -1.06 -6.88 -23.72
C PRO A 69 -1.14 -5.46 -23.11
N THR A 70 -1.11 -5.34 -21.79
CA THR A 70 -1.29 -4.09 -21.04
C THR A 70 -0.30 -2.98 -21.41
N ILE A 71 0.90 -3.36 -21.88
CA ILE A 71 1.91 -2.41 -22.36
C ILE A 71 1.41 -1.52 -23.51
N ILE A 72 0.51 -2.03 -24.36
CA ILE A 72 -0.09 -1.24 -25.44
C ILE A 72 -0.94 -0.12 -24.85
N LEU A 73 -1.73 -0.44 -23.82
CA LEU A 73 -2.60 0.52 -23.15
C LEU A 73 -1.78 1.57 -22.39
N THR A 74 -0.70 1.18 -21.72
CA THR A 74 0.18 2.14 -21.04
C THR A 74 0.88 3.07 -22.02
N LEU A 75 1.36 2.56 -23.16
CA LEU A 75 1.93 3.38 -24.23
C LEU A 75 0.89 4.31 -24.86
N ALA A 76 -0.33 3.83 -25.09
CA ALA A 76 -1.42 4.66 -25.60
C ALA A 76 -1.79 5.79 -24.63
N CYS A 77 -1.91 5.49 -23.33
CA CYS A 77 -2.11 6.52 -22.30
C CYS A 77 -0.93 7.51 -22.26
N ALA A 78 0.30 7.03 -22.40
CA ALA A 78 1.48 7.89 -22.41
C ALA A 78 1.46 8.89 -23.57
N LEU A 79 1.13 8.39 -24.75
CA LEU A 79 1.04 9.19 -25.97
C LEU A 79 -0.09 10.21 -25.89
N LEU A 80 -1.25 9.84 -25.31
CA LEU A 80 -2.36 10.77 -25.07
C LEU A 80 -1.97 11.89 -24.10
N VAL A 81 -1.29 11.56 -22.99
CA VAL A 81 -0.83 12.56 -22.02
C VAL A 81 0.17 13.52 -22.67
N TYR A 82 1.10 12.98 -23.49
CA TYR A 82 2.05 13.80 -24.23
C TYR A 82 1.36 14.77 -25.20
N GLN A 83 0.43 14.27 -26.03
CA GLN A 83 -0.32 15.13 -26.96
C GLN A 83 -1.15 16.19 -26.24
N LEU A 84 -1.79 15.82 -25.12
CA LEU A 84 -2.54 16.76 -24.29
C LEU A 84 -1.64 17.83 -23.67
N SER A 85 -0.41 17.49 -23.26
CA SER A 85 0.52 18.47 -22.69
C SER A 85 0.95 19.54 -23.69
N GLU A 86 1.09 19.20 -24.98
CA GLU A 86 1.45 20.16 -26.03
C GLU A 86 0.30 21.09 -26.42
N LEU A 87 -0.95 20.65 -26.24
CA LEU A 87 -2.14 21.41 -26.61
C LEU A 87 -2.60 22.39 -25.51
N MET A 88 -2.14 22.22 -24.28
CA MET A 88 -2.60 22.97 -23.11
C MET A 88 -1.84 24.29 -22.91
N THR A 89 -2.54 25.31 -22.40
CA THR A 89 -1.90 26.54 -21.90
C THR A 89 -1.20 26.29 -20.56
N ASN A 90 -0.21 27.11 -20.21
CA ASN A 90 0.62 26.94 -19.01
C ASN A 90 -0.18 26.79 -17.72
N GLN A 91 -1.28 27.54 -17.60
CA GLN A 91 -2.16 27.48 -16.44
C GLN A 91 -2.92 26.15 -16.37
N ILE A 92 -3.44 25.68 -17.50
CA ILE A 92 -4.21 24.44 -17.57
C ILE A 92 -3.30 23.23 -17.34
N ALA A 93 -2.10 23.21 -17.93
CA ALA A 93 -1.11 22.15 -17.75
C ALA A 93 -0.68 22.03 -16.28
N SER A 94 -0.42 23.16 -15.62
CA SER A 94 -0.06 23.20 -14.19
C SER A 94 -1.19 22.67 -13.29
N ILE A 95 -2.43 23.11 -13.53
CA ILE A 95 -3.60 22.63 -12.77
C ILE A 95 -3.81 21.13 -12.98
N ALA A 96 -3.75 20.65 -14.23
CA ALA A 96 -3.90 19.24 -14.55
C ALA A 96 -2.82 18.37 -13.89
N PHE A 97 -1.57 18.84 -13.89
CA PHE A 97 -0.46 18.18 -13.21
C PHE A 97 -0.71 18.04 -11.71
N VAL A 98 -1.15 19.13 -11.06
CA VAL A 98 -1.50 19.12 -9.63
C VAL A 98 -2.61 18.12 -9.35
N ILE A 99 -3.69 18.11 -10.15
CA ILE A 99 -4.79 17.15 -9.97
C ILE A 99 -4.28 15.70 -10.08
N ILE A 100 -3.47 15.39 -11.11
CA ILE A 100 -2.90 14.06 -11.31
C ILE A 100 -2.03 13.66 -10.11
N LEU A 101 -1.28 14.59 -9.56
CA LEU A 101 -0.41 14.37 -8.43
C LEU A 101 -1.16 14.02 -7.13
N PHE A 102 -2.38 14.54 -6.96
CA PHE A 102 -3.28 14.17 -5.86
C PHE A 102 -4.04 12.85 -6.08
N THR A 103 -4.00 12.27 -7.30
CA THR A 103 -4.75 11.03 -7.60
C THR A 103 -4.43 9.84 -6.67
N PRO A 104 -3.17 9.60 -6.21
CA PRO A 104 -2.90 8.47 -5.31
C PRO A 104 -3.58 8.66 -3.94
N GLY A 105 -3.64 9.91 -3.46
CA GLY A 105 -4.32 10.26 -2.21
C GLY A 105 -5.84 10.11 -2.32
N LEU A 106 -6.43 10.57 -3.44
CA LEU A 106 -7.85 10.40 -3.72
C LEU A 106 -8.23 8.91 -3.87
N ALA A 107 -7.40 8.13 -4.54
CA ALA A 107 -7.56 6.68 -4.65
C ALA A 107 -7.62 6.01 -3.28
N LEU A 108 -6.74 6.42 -2.35
CA LEU A 108 -6.82 5.94 -0.98
C LEU A 108 -8.09 6.38 -0.26
N LEU A 109 -8.45 7.66 -0.33
CA LEU A 109 -9.64 8.18 0.34
C LEU A 109 -10.90 7.43 -0.14
N TYR A 110 -11.00 7.16 -1.44
CA TYR A 110 -12.05 6.33 -2.02
C TYR A 110 -12.05 4.91 -1.42
N THR A 111 -10.89 4.25 -1.35
CA THR A 111 -10.79 2.91 -0.74
C THR A 111 -11.09 2.92 0.76
N PHE A 112 -10.75 3.99 1.49
CA PHE A 112 -11.05 4.15 2.90
C PHE A 112 -12.55 4.27 3.16
N MET A 113 -13.23 5.15 2.42
CA MET A 113 -14.66 5.39 2.57
C MET A 113 -15.47 4.13 2.23
N GLY A 114 -15.02 3.34 1.26
CA GLY A 114 -15.69 2.08 0.90
C GLY A 114 -15.48 0.94 1.90
N TRP A 115 -14.42 0.96 2.72
CA TRP A 115 -13.98 -0.19 3.53
C TRP A 115 -13.89 0.12 5.04
N GLY A 116 -14.29 1.31 5.47
CA GLY A 116 -13.95 1.91 6.76
C GLY A 116 -14.51 1.25 8.04
N ILE A 117 -15.09 0.05 8.00
CA ILE A 117 -15.80 -0.54 9.16
C ILE A 117 -15.24 -1.90 9.61
N GLU A 118 -14.58 -2.71 8.77
CA GLU A 118 -14.21 -4.10 9.13
C GLU A 118 -12.73 -4.46 8.95
N HIS A 119 -11.82 -3.62 9.44
CA HIS A 119 -10.40 -3.95 9.37
C HIS A 119 -9.97 -4.99 10.41
N THR A 120 -9.92 -6.26 9.98
CA THR A 120 -9.06 -7.27 10.62
C THR A 120 -7.62 -6.75 10.73
N ASN A 121 -6.84 -7.24 11.71
CA ASN A 121 -5.47 -6.76 11.99
C ASN A 121 -4.53 -6.74 10.76
N ARG A 122 -4.73 -7.62 9.77
CA ARG A 122 -3.98 -7.60 8.49
C ARG A 122 -4.35 -6.43 7.60
N GLN A 123 -5.64 -6.16 7.41
CA GLN A 123 -6.10 -5.06 6.58
C GLN A 123 -5.67 -3.71 7.16
N LYS A 124 -5.62 -3.59 8.49
CA LYS A 124 -5.06 -2.41 9.16
C LYS A 124 -3.57 -2.22 8.87
N LEU A 125 -2.80 -3.32 8.74
CA LEU A 125 -1.38 -3.26 8.37
C LEU A 125 -1.18 -2.89 6.90
N ALA A 126 -1.99 -3.48 6.01
CA ALA A 126 -2.01 -3.13 4.59
C ALA A 126 -2.41 -1.66 4.38
N TRP A 127 -3.39 -1.18 5.14
CA TRP A 127 -3.82 0.21 5.14
C TRP A 127 -2.70 1.17 5.57
N ARG A 128 -1.98 0.86 6.66
CA ARG A 128 -0.83 1.66 7.11
C ARG A 128 0.30 1.68 6.07
N TYR A 129 0.49 0.57 5.36
CA TYR A 129 1.45 0.50 4.27
C TYR A 129 1.00 1.39 3.10
N LEU A 130 -0.23 1.22 2.62
CA LEU A 130 -0.85 1.99 1.55
C LEU A 130 -0.83 3.50 1.84
N SER A 131 -1.25 3.92 3.04
CA SER A 131 -1.30 5.34 3.45
C SER A 131 0.07 5.99 3.45
N ARG A 132 1.12 5.26 3.86
CA ARG A 132 2.49 5.76 3.82
C ARG A 132 2.97 6.02 2.39
N TYR A 133 2.64 5.13 1.45
CA TYR A 133 3.07 5.27 0.06
C TYR A 133 2.26 6.31 -0.73
N ALA A 134 0.97 6.49 -0.44
CA ALA A 134 0.17 7.53 -1.11
C ALA A 134 0.41 8.95 -0.57
N ASN A 135 0.95 9.08 0.64
CA ASN A 135 1.33 10.38 1.20
C ASN A 135 2.73 10.83 0.76
N LEU A 136 3.57 9.93 0.21
CA LEU A 136 4.88 10.30 -0.35
C LEU A 136 4.79 11.37 -1.45
N PRO A 137 3.88 11.29 -2.44
CA PRO A 137 3.65 12.35 -3.42
C PRO A 137 3.38 13.71 -2.76
N VAL A 138 2.46 13.75 -1.78
CA VAL A 138 2.08 14.98 -1.06
C VAL A 138 3.25 15.53 -0.23
N ALA A 139 4.01 14.66 0.43
CA ALA A 139 5.20 15.05 1.18
C ALA A 139 6.28 15.66 0.26
N ILE A 140 6.51 15.05 -0.91
CA ILE A 140 7.44 15.56 -1.92
C ILE A 140 7.02 16.96 -2.40
N ILE A 141 5.72 17.18 -2.64
CA ILE A 141 5.17 18.50 -3.01
C ILE A 141 5.42 19.54 -1.91
N CYS A 142 5.07 19.21 -0.68
CA CYS A 142 5.22 20.12 0.46
C CYS A 142 6.69 20.48 0.72
N THR A 143 7.62 19.55 0.44
CA THR A 143 9.06 19.81 0.60
C THR A 143 9.69 20.59 -0.55
N LEU A 144 9.10 20.55 -1.74
CA LEU A 144 9.71 21.13 -2.94
C LEU A 144 9.35 22.60 -3.18
N ASP A 145 8.58 23.23 -2.30
CA ASP A 145 8.11 24.62 -2.45
C ASP A 145 7.63 24.90 -3.90
N LEU A 146 6.95 23.89 -4.46
CA LEU A 146 6.57 23.75 -5.88
C LEU A 146 5.59 24.84 -6.37
N PHE A 147 5.24 25.76 -5.49
CA PHE A 147 4.33 26.89 -5.69
C PHE A 147 5.05 28.23 -5.93
N SER A 148 6.35 28.21 -6.26
CA SER A 148 6.99 29.39 -6.85
C SER A 148 6.42 29.62 -8.26
N ASP A 149 5.61 30.67 -8.39
CA ASP A 149 4.51 30.82 -9.37
C ASP A 149 4.84 30.74 -10.88
N ASN A 150 6.10 30.67 -11.34
CA ASN A 150 6.39 30.67 -12.79
C ASN A 150 7.43 29.65 -13.30
N LEU A 151 8.42 29.26 -12.49
CA LEU A 151 9.54 28.45 -12.98
C LEU A 151 9.14 27.02 -13.36
N TRP A 152 8.22 26.41 -12.60
CA TRP A 152 7.79 25.05 -12.86
C TRP A 152 6.83 24.93 -14.04
N ALA A 153 5.94 25.91 -14.22
CA ALA A 153 5.02 25.92 -15.36
C ALA A 153 5.81 26.04 -16.67
N GLU A 154 6.81 26.91 -16.71
CA GLU A 154 7.71 27.04 -17.87
C GLU A 154 8.56 25.78 -18.08
N TYR A 155 9.08 25.17 -17.01
CA TYR A 155 9.88 23.95 -17.10
C TYR A 155 9.07 22.73 -17.57
N LEU A 156 7.85 22.54 -17.06
CA LEU A 156 6.98 21.43 -17.44
C LEU A 156 6.59 21.47 -18.92
N ILE A 157 6.48 22.67 -19.48
CA ILE A 157 6.14 22.89 -20.90
C ILE A 157 7.39 22.81 -21.78
N ALA A 158 8.53 23.28 -21.29
CA ALA A 158 9.81 23.12 -21.98
C ALA A 158 10.18 21.62 -22.14
N TYR A 159 9.70 20.79 -21.22
CA TYR A 159 10.02 19.37 -21.15
C TYR A 159 8.76 18.48 -21.04
N PRO A 160 7.90 18.42 -22.08
CA PRO A 160 6.63 17.70 -22.05
C PRO A 160 6.80 16.19 -21.84
N ILE A 161 7.95 15.63 -22.26
CA ILE A 161 8.33 14.24 -22.03
C ILE A 161 8.44 13.94 -20.52
N PHE A 162 9.06 14.86 -19.75
CA PHE A 162 9.19 14.68 -18.31
C PHE A 162 7.83 14.77 -17.62
N MET A 163 7.01 15.76 -18.00
CA MET A 163 5.64 15.89 -17.50
C MET A 163 4.83 14.61 -17.76
N ALA A 164 4.84 14.11 -18.99
CA ALA A 164 4.14 12.89 -19.35
C ALA A 164 4.62 11.69 -18.53
N PHE A 165 5.94 11.51 -18.38
CA PHE A 165 6.52 10.44 -17.58
C PHE A 165 6.06 10.49 -16.11
N PHE A 166 6.07 11.67 -15.48
CA PHE A 166 5.58 11.82 -14.11
C PHE A 166 4.09 11.51 -14.00
N CYS A 167 3.27 12.07 -14.89
CA CYS A 167 1.82 11.83 -14.90
C CYS A 167 1.48 10.34 -15.03
N ILE A 168 2.11 9.65 -15.98
CA ILE A 168 1.92 8.20 -16.16
C ILE A 168 2.35 7.44 -14.91
N SER A 169 3.50 7.79 -14.33
CA SER A 169 4.01 7.13 -13.13
C SER A 169 3.03 7.27 -11.96
N PHE A 170 2.48 8.46 -11.72
CA PHE A 170 1.47 8.68 -10.68
C PHE A 170 0.16 7.94 -10.97
N LEU A 171 -0.30 7.93 -12.21
CA LEU A 171 -1.51 7.17 -12.59
C LEU A 171 -1.32 5.66 -12.40
N LEU A 172 -0.16 5.11 -12.77
CA LEU A 172 0.17 3.70 -12.55
C LEU A 172 0.26 3.36 -11.05
N VAL A 173 0.87 4.23 -10.25
CA VAL A 173 0.88 4.08 -8.79
C VAL A 173 -0.55 4.10 -8.25
N SER A 174 -1.38 5.07 -8.62
CA SER A 174 -2.79 5.14 -8.21
C SER A 174 -3.57 3.88 -8.57
N ALA A 175 -3.46 3.42 -9.83
CA ALA A 175 -4.12 2.19 -10.28
C ALA A 175 -3.62 0.96 -9.51
N SER A 176 -2.32 0.88 -9.25
CA SER A 176 -1.73 -0.22 -8.46
C SER A 176 -2.22 -0.23 -7.02
N LEU A 177 -2.43 0.95 -6.40
CA LEU A 177 -2.94 1.08 -5.05
C LEU A 177 -4.41 0.65 -4.98
N ILE A 178 -5.24 1.07 -5.95
CA ILE A 178 -6.64 0.65 -6.05
C ILE A 178 -6.73 -0.87 -6.24
N GLN A 179 -5.89 -1.44 -7.10
CA GLN A 179 -5.87 -2.88 -7.35
C GLN A 179 -5.40 -3.66 -6.12
N LEU A 180 -4.36 -3.18 -5.42
CA LEU A 180 -3.87 -3.78 -4.18
C LEU A 180 -4.92 -3.70 -3.06
N ALA A 181 -5.69 -2.59 -3.01
CA ALA A 181 -6.78 -2.43 -2.05
C ALA A 181 -7.95 -3.36 -2.35
N ARG A 182 -8.24 -3.65 -3.62
CA ARG A 182 -9.29 -4.60 -4.03
C ARG A 182 -8.91 -6.06 -3.80
N GLU A 183 -7.62 -6.38 -3.79
CA GLU A 183 -7.16 -7.74 -3.50
C GLU A 183 -7.39 -8.07 -2.03
N ASN A 184 -8.43 -8.86 -1.77
CA ASN A 184 -8.61 -9.51 -0.49
C ASN A 184 -7.46 -10.50 -0.27
N PHE A 185 -6.53 -10.16 0.64
CA PHE A 185 -5.47 -11.05 1.12
C PHE A 185 -6.06 -12.19 1.98
N HIS A 186 -6.92 -13.01 1.39
CA HIS A 186 -7.37 -14.26 1.99
C HIS A 186 -6.24 -15.26 1.90
N TYR A 187 -5.85 -15.78 3.06
CA TYR A 187 -4.85 -16.83 3.15
C TYR A 187 -5.41 -18.09 2.49
N LYS A 188 -4.74 -18.64 1.49
CA LYS A 188 -4.88 -20.05 1.18
C LYS A 188 -4.10 -20.79 2.27
N SER A 189 -4.80 -21.34 3.25
CA SER A 189 -4.22 -22.38 4.09
C SER A 189 -3.89 -23.55 3.17
N ALA A 190 -2.59 -23.68 2.87
CA ALA A 190 -2.05 -24.92 2.34
C ALA A 190 -2.07 -25.98 3.43
#